data_AF-A0A7C6MTX9-F1
#
_entry.id   AF-A0A7C6MTX9-F1
#
_cell.length_a   1.000
_cell.length_b   1.000
_cell.length_c   1.000
_cell.angle_alpha   90.00
_cell.angle_beta   90.00
_cell.angle_gamma   90.00
#
_symmetry.space_group_name_H-M   'P 1'
#
loop_
_entity.id
_entity.type
_entity.pdbx_description
1 polymer ?
#
loop_
_entity_poly.entity_id
_entity_poly.type
_entity_poly.pdbx_seq_one_letter_code
_entity_poly.pdbx_strand_id
1 'polypeptide(L)'
;MRDFIGDTDIRLYLGDITGLQAGAIVNAANTKLYMGSGVAGAIKKKGGDCVEREATAQGPIQVGDTVVTGGGKLPVKYVIHAAVMDLDLKTSGDIIARATFNSLDRADRLGVDTVALPALGTGVGGYPMEDCAQIMIKQIKKYMLEHNNSLREIILVLNNSNAFYKFKKVLYDVEDEIARDRARGCLVGGAVGDALGMPAEALTPTQIKEYYGNIDGYVNPKDGLACSRLRAGQYTDDTQMTIAVAESIVERCSFNSRDVANKLMEWGTSDDVRCAGRATMEAVGNLKKGIEWTRSGVSSAGNGCVVRISPIGIINMGYGSTKLHNEARACCIITHTHQIAVAASIALASGISYLVYKGHHLLSGQHFIDIICEQIQEICTELTSVLKSIPPLLDREPKEAFEVLGTGGYVLETLPAAIFCFLKYPRDFEKTVVCAANAGNDTDSLAAIAGNLSGAYNGYGNIPNKFLKTLEGRNYILELADNLFSIRR
;
A
#
# COMPACT_ATOMS: atom_id res chain seq x y z
N MET A 1 6.93 -1.03 20.00
CA MET A 1 6.86 -1.03 18.53
C MET A 1 5.43 -0.70 18.16
N ARG A 2 5.22 0.06 17.10
CA ARG A 2 3.90 0.37 16.55
C ARG A 2 3.92 0.01 15.07
N ASP A 3 2.77 -0.37 14.57
CA ASP A 3 2.50 -0.80 13.20
C ASP A 3 1.00 -0.63 12.94
N PHE A 4 0.50 -0.91 11.74
CA PHE A 4 -0.88 -0.76 11.37
C PHE A 4 -1.35 -1.93 10.52
N ILE A 5 -2.56 -2.41 10.82
CA ILE A 5 -3.29 -3.33 9.96
C ILE A 5 -4.63 -2.69 9.60
N GLY A 6 -4.82 -2.36 8.32
CA GLY A 6 -5.91 -1.49 7.90
C GLY A 6 -5.73 -0.08 8.47
N ASP A 7 -6.76 0.43 9.15
CA ASP A 7 -6.77 1.75 9.79
C ASP A 7 -6.48 1.69 11.31
N THR A 8 -5.99 0.57 11.83
CA THR A 8 -5.83 0.30 13.27
C THR A 8 -4.35 0.17 13.66
N ASP A 9 -3.90 0.94 14.66
CA ASP A 9 -2.55 0.89 15.24
C ASP A 9 -2.38 -0.40 16.06
N ILE A 10 -1.42 -1.24 15.69
CA ILE A 10 -1.00 -2.42 16.42
C ILE A 10 0.26 -2.11 17.21
N ARG A 11 0.10 -1.97 18.53
CA ARG A 11 1.19 -1.63 19.44
C ARG A 11 1.67 -2.84 20.23
N LEU A 12 2.95 -3.19 20.11
CA LEU A 12 3.60 -4.12 21.04
C LEU A 12 4.09 -3.36 22.28
N TYR A 13 3.64 -3.80 23.45
CA TYR A 13 4.00 -3.23 24.75
C TYR A 13 4.62 -4.29 25.67
N LEU A 14 5.85 -4.03 26.14
CA LEU A 14 6.52 -4.87 27.13
C LEU A 14 6.18 -4.34 28.54
N GLY A 15 5.34 -5.06 29.28
CA GLY A 15 4.95 -4.63 30.63
C GLY A 15 3.69 -5.29 31.18
N ASP A 16 3.04 -4.59 32.10
CA ASP A 16 1.86 -5.05 32.84
C ASP A 16 0.58 -4.43 32.27
N ILE A 17 -0.33 -5.27 31.77
CA ILE A 17 -1.59 -4.87 31.15
C ILE A 17 -2.50 -4.07 32.08
N THR A 18 -2.39 -4.30 33.40
CA THR A 18 -3.27 -3.68 34.40
C THR A 18 -2.99 -2.19 34.64
N GLY A 19 -1.87 -1.67 34.13
CA GLY A 19 -1.51 -0.25 34.22
C GLY A 19 -1.82 0.56 32.95
N LEU A 20 -2.32 -0.08 31.89
CA LEU A 20 -2.57 0.59 30.61
C LEU A 20 -3.89 1.33 30.62
N GLN A 21 -3.88 2.56 30.07
CA GLN A 21 -5.09 3.27 29.70
C GLN A 21 -5.57 2.75 28.35
N ALA A 22 -6.77 2.18 28.34
CA ALA A 22 -7.46 1.69 27.15
C ALA A 22 -8.98 1.66 27.41
N GLY A 23 -9.78 1.58 26.34
CA GLY A 23 -11.22 1.37 26.47
C GLY A 23 -11.55 0.03 27.13
N ALA A 24 -10.85 -1.03 26.75
CA ALA A 24 -10.96 -2.35 27.36
C ALA A 24 -9.60 -3.08 27.47
N ILE A 25 -9.48 -3.98 28.45
CA ILE A 25 -8.41 -4.99 28.46
C ILE A 25 -8.99 -6.40 28.38
N VAL A 26 -8.21 -7.32 27.83
CA VAL A 26 -8.56 -8.75 27.79
C VAL A 26 -7.87 -9.49 28.91
N ASN A 27 -8.65 -10.30 29.62
CA ASN A 27 -8.16 -11.28 30.59
C ASN A 27 -8.11 -12.67 29.94
N ALA A 28 -6.95 -13.32 29.97
CA ALA A 28 -6.84 -14.74 29.65
C ALA A 28 -7.40 -15.58 30.81
N ALA A 29 -8.62 -16.11 30.64
CA ALA A 29 -9.39 -16.78 31.69
C ALA A 29 -9.59 -18.29 31.40
N ASN A 30 -10.04 -19.01 32.43
CA ASN A 30 -10.62 -20.34 32.30
C ASN A 30 -12.15 -20.26 32.14
N THR A 31 -12.79 -21.37 31.76
CA THR A 31 -14.26 -21.47 31.57
C THR A 31 -15.08 -21.10 32.81
N LYS A 32 -14.54 -21.27 34.04
CA LYS A 32 -15.17 -20.88 35.31
C LYS A 32 -14.90 -19.43 35.71
N LEU A 33 -14.01 -18.75 35.00
CA LEU A 33 -13.66 -17.34 35.18
C LEU A 33 -13.02 -17.00 36.53
N TYR A 34 -12.47 -18.01 37.24
CA TYR A 34 -11.68 -17.80 38.44
C TYR A 34 -10.34 -17.11 38.11
N MET A 35 -9.95 -16.15 38.95
CA MET A 35 -8.82 -15.24 38.71
C MET A 35 -7.67 -15.47 39.70
N GLY A 36 -7.12 -16.70 39.70
CA GLY A 36 -6.13 -17.13 40.70
C GLY A 36 -4.67 -16.75 40.42
N SER A 37 -4.25 -16.66 39.16
CA SER A 37 -2.83 -16.44 38.81
C SER A 37 -2.66 -15.76 37.45
N GLY A 38 -1.41 -15.47 37.07
CA GLY A 38 -1.07 -14.88 35.79
C GLY A 38 -1.74 -13.51 35.58
N VAL A 39 -2.20 -13.27 34.35
CA VAL A 39 -2.92 -12.04 33.99
C VAL A 39 -4.21 -11.88 34.81
N ALA A 40 -4.98 -12.95 34.97
CA ALA A 40 -6.23 -12.93 35.75
C ALA A 40 -5.98 -12.51 37.20
N GLY A 41 -4.98 -13.11 37.86
CA GLY A 41 -4.59 -12.74 39.22
C GLY A 41 -4.11 -11.29 39.33
N ALA A 42 -3.35 -10.80 38.35
CA ALA A 42 -2.91 -9.40 38.31
C ALA A 42 -4.10 -8.42 38.19
N ILE A 43 -5.05 -8.73 37.30
CA ILE A 43 -6.29 -7.96 37.10
C ILE A 43 -7.10 -7.94 38.39
N LYS A 44 -7.32 -9.10 39.04
CA LYS A 44 -8.04 -9.16 40.33
C LYS A 44 -7.36 -8.33 41.41
N LYS A 45 -6.03 -8.44 41.53
CA LYS A 45 -5.24 -7.73 42.54
C LYS A 45 -5.37 -6.20 42.42
N LYS A 46 -5.37 -5.66 41.20
CA LYS A 46 -5.45 -4.21 40.98
C LYS A 46 -6.86 -3.69 40.78
N GLY A 47 -7.72 -4.41 40.06
CA GLY A 47 -9.12 -4.05 39.80
C GLY A 47 -10.06 -4.31 40.98
N GLY A 48 -9.70 -5.22 41.88
CA GLY A 48 -10.47 -5.61 43.06
C GLY A 48 -11.38 -6.80 42.83
N ASP A 49 -11.87 -7.38 43.93
CA ASP A 49 -12.71 -8.60 43.92
C ASP A 49 -14.07 -8.42 43.24
N CYS A 50 -14.50 -7.20 42.92
CA CYS A 50 -15.71 -6.98 42.14
C CYS A 50 -15.58 -7.56 40.72
N VAL A 51 -14.41 -7.45 40.10
CA VAL A 51 -14.16 -7.94 38.73
C VAL A 51 -14.34 -9.46 38.66
N GLU A 52 -13.78 -10.21 39.60
CA GLU A 52 -13.95 -11.67 39.63
C GLU A 52 -15.40 -12.06 39.97
N ARG A 53 -16.05 -11.36 40.89
CA ARG A 53 -17.46 -11.63 41.24
C ARG A 53 -18.39 -11.44 40.05
N GLU A 54 -18.23 -10.36 39.29
CA GLU A 54 -19.00 -10.10 38.06
C GLU A 54 -18.70 -11.14 36.97
N ALA A 55 -17.44 -11.55 36.83
CA ALA A 55 -17.04 -12.55 35.83
C ALA A 55 -17.61 -13.93 36.18
N THR A 56 -17.37 -14.42 37.39
CA THR A 56 -17.81 -15.75 37.85
C THR A 56 -19.34 -15.89 37.88
N ALA A 57 -20.09 -14.79 38.09
CA ALA A 57 -21.56 -14.79 37.96
C ALA A 57 -22.07 -15.07 36.54
N GLN A 58 -21.22 -14.88 35.51
CA GLN A 58 -21.52 -15.16 34.11
C GLN A 58 -20.97 -16.52 33.64
N GLY A 59 -20.24 -17.23 34.50
CA GLY A 59 -19.67 -18.54 34.20
C GLY A 59 -20.61 -19.70 34.58
N PRO A 60 -20.36 -20.92 34.06
CA PRO A 60 -19.30 -21.26 33.11
C PRO A 60 -19.62 -20.81 31.68
N ILE A 61 -18.57 -20.53 30.90
CA ILE A 61 -18.65 -20.28 29.45
C ILE A 61 -17.86 -21.32 28.65
N GLN A 62 -18.10 -21.42 27.34
CA GLN A 62 -17.36 -22.36 26.49
C GLN A 62 -15.94 -21.87 26.21
N VAL A 63 -15.03 -22.80 25.92
CA VAL A 63 -13.68 -22.45 25.46
C VAL A 63 -13.75 -21.69 24.14
N GLY A 64 -13.08 -20.55 24.08
CA GLY A 64 -13.11 -19.59 22.98
C GLY A 64 -14.10 -18.43 23.19
N ASP A 65 -15.07 -18.54 24.12
CA ASP A 65 -16.05 -17.48 24.37
C ASP A 65 -15.50 -16.37 25.27
N THR A 66 -16.22 -15.25 25.28
CA THR A 66 -15.91 -14.07 26.09
C THR A 66 -17.10 -13.59 26.93
N VAL A 67 -16.82 -13.05 28.12
CA VAL A 67 -17.78 -12.24 28.91
C VAL A 67 -17.18 -10.89 29.25
N VAL A 68 -18.01 -9.95 29.70
CA VAL A 68 -17.58 -8.58 30.00
C VAL A 68 -17.94 -8.22 31.43
N THR A 69 -17.04 -7.53 32.10
CA THR A 69 -17.28 -6.90 33.41
C THR A 69 -16.87 -5.43 33.36
N GLY A 70 -17.18 -4.69 34.43
CA GLY A 70 -16.56 -3.39 34.66
C GLY A 70 -15.06 -3.51 34.94
N GLY A 71 -14.32 -2.41 34.73
CA GLY A 71 -12.89 -2.30 35.04
C GLY A 71 -12.54 -2.35 36.54
N GLY A 72 -13.52 -2.19 37.43
CA GLY A 72 -13.28 -2.02 38.86
C GLY A 72 -12.39 -0.80 39.11
N LYS A 73 -11.25 -1.00 39.79
CA LYS A 73 -10.25 0.05 40.06
C LYS A 73 -9.21 0.22 38.96
N LEU A 74 -9.29 -0.54 37.86
CA LEU A 74 -8.33 -0.43 36.75
C LEU A 74 -8.59 0.85 35.95
N PRO A 75 -7.57 1.39 35.26
CA PRO A 75 -7.71 2.56 34.39
C PRO A 75 -8.38 2.25 33.04
N VAL A 76 -9.38 1.37 33.02
CA VAL A 76 -10.14 0.97 31.83
C VAL A 76 -11.64 0.88 32.13
N LYS A 77 -12.49 1.01 31.11
CA LYS A 77 -13.95 0.91 31.30
C LYS A 77 -14.38 -0.54 31.48
N TYR A 78 -13.81 -1.45 30.68
CA TYR A 78 -14.24 -2.84 30.61
C TYR A 78 -13.07 -3.83 30.74
N VAL A 79 -13.37 -5.00 31.32
CA VAL A 79 -12.52 -6.20 31.21
C VAL A 79 -13.28 -7.25 30.40
N ILE A 80 -12.67 -7.72 29.32
CA ILE A 80 -13.19 -8.79 28.48
C ILE A 80 -12.50 -10.08 28.91
N HIS A 81 -13.24 -11.03 29.47
CA HIS A 81 -12.69 -12.29 29.95
C HIS A 81 -12.81 -13.35 28.87
N ALA A 82 -11.69 -13.76 28.27
CA ALA A 82 -11.64 -14.75 27.21
C ALA A 82 -11.25 -16.11 27.77
N ALA A 83 -12.15 -17.10 27.65
CA ALA A 83 -11.90 -18.46 28.11
C ALA A 83 -10.96 -19.19 27.13
N VAL A 84 -9.65 -19.18 27.41
CA VAL A 84 -8.63 -19.76 26.53
C VAL A 84 -8.23 -21.18 26.91
N MET A 85 -8.77 -21.70 28.01
CA MET A 85 -8.55 -23.07 28.50
C MET A 85 -9.70 -23.48 29.42
N ASP A 86 -9.89 -24.78 29.61
CA ASP A 86 -10.74 -25.31 30.68
C ASP A 86 -9.92 -25.54 31.97
N LEU A 87 -10.54 -26.09 33.02
CA LEU A 87 -9.87 -26.40 34.29
C LEU A 87 -8.79 -27.49 34.16
N ASP A 88 -8.80 -28.27 33.07
CA ASP A 88 -7.75 -29.23 32.73
C ASP A 88 -6.48 -28.57 32.15
N LEU A 89 -6.48 -27.24 32.04
CA LEU A 89 -5.42 -26.39 31.51
C LEU A 89 -5.09 -26.65 30.04
N LYS A 90 -5.92 -27.41 29.31
CA LYS A 90 -5.72 -27.64 27.89
C LYS A 90 -6.19 -26.46 27.08
N THR A 91 -5.38 -26.12 26.09
CA THR A 91 -5.67 -25.09 25.10
C THR A 91 -5.26 -25.59 23.71
N SER A 92 -5.70 -24.90 22.66
CA SER A 92 -5.37 -25.21 21.28
C SER A 92 -5.35 -23.95 20.44
N GLY A 93 -4.77 -24.04 19.24
CA GLY A 93 -4.74 -22.91 18.32
C GLY A 93 -6.15 -22.42 17.94
N ASP A 94 -7.11 -23.34 17.77
CA ASP A 94 -8.50 -22.99 17.48
C ASP A 94 -9.21 -22.28 18.65
N ILE A 95 -8.85 -22.61 19.88
CA ILE A 95 -9.36 -21.92 21.07
C ILE A 95 -8.78 -20.50 21.10
N ILE A 96 -7.47 -20.34 20.88
CA ILE A 96 -6.82 -19.02 20.84
C ILE A 96 -7.42 -18.16 19.73
N ALA A 97 -7.58 -18.69 18.53
CA ALA A 97 -8.17 -17.97 17.40
C ALA A 97 -9.58 -17.47 17.72
N ARG A 98 -10.46 -18.33 18.24
CA ARG A 98 -11.83 -17.94 18.63
C ARG A 98 -11.83 -16.92 19.76
N ALA A 99 -11.00 -17.11 20.78
CA ALA A 99 -10.88 -16.18 21.90
C ALA A 99 -10.39 -14.80 21.48
N THR A 100 -9.42 -14.73 20.55
CA THR A 100 -8.96 -13.47 19.96
C THR A 100 -10.09 -12.80 19.18
N PHE A 101 -10.77 -13.52 18.27
CA PHE A 101 -11.89 -12.99 17.50
C PHE A 101 -13.00 -12.45 18.41
N ASN A 102 -13.49 -13.25 19.35
CA ASN A 102 -14.58 -12.90 20.26
C ASN A 102 -14.21 -11.75 21.20
N SER A 103 -12.92 -11.53 21.45
CA SER A 103 -12.43 -10.38 22.23
C SER A 103 -12.47 -9.09 21.41
N LEU A 104 -12.08 -9.15 20.14
CA LEU A 104 -12.18 -8.00 19.20
C LEU A 104 -13.64 -7.65 18.92
N ASP A 105 -14.47 -8.64 18.59
CA ASP A 105 -15.93 -8.47 18.38
C ASP A 105 -16.60 -7.85 19.59
N ARG A 106 -16.23 -8.28 20.81
CA ARG A 106 -16.80 -7.72 22.02
C ARG A 106 -16.35 -6.27 22.25
N ALA A 107 -15.08 -5.96 22.03
CA ALA A 107 -14.58 -4.59 22.16
C ALA A 107 -15.28 -3.64 21.17
N ASP A 108 -15.45 -4.09 19.92
CA ASP A 108 -16.15 -3.36 18.87
C ASP A 108 -17.63 -3.10 19.24
N ARG A 109 -18.34 -4.12 19.71
CA ARG A 109 -19.74 -3.98 20.20
C ARG A 109 -19.89 -3.07 21.42
N LEU A 110 -18.84 -2.93 22.22
CA LEU A 110 -18.79 -1.98 23.34
C LEU A 110 -18.52 -0.54 22.87
N GLY A 111 -18.22 -0.33 21.58
CA GLY A 111 -17.92 0.97 20.99
C GLY A 111 -16.63 1.58 21.53
N VAL A 112 -15.68 0.76 21.98
CA VAL A 112 -14.36 1.26 22.38
C VAL A 112 -13.47 1.42 21.16
N ASP A 113 -12.56 2.39 21.22
CA ASP A 113 -11.54 2.65 20.21
C ASP A 113 -10.23 1.89 20.47
N THR A 114 -10.02 1.43 21.70
CA THR A 114 -8.75 0.89 22.17
C THR A 114 -8.96 -0.38 23.00
N VAL A 115 -8.25 -1.45 22.63
CA VAL A 115 -8.27 -2.73 23.36
C VAL A 115 -6.86 -3.29 23.58
N ALA A 116 -6.55 -3.70 24.81
CA ALA A 116 -5.29 -4.35 25.14
C ALA A 116 -5.47 -5.86 25.31
N LEU A 117 -4.68 -6.69 24.63
CA LEU A 117 -4.69 -8.14 24.74
C LEU A 117 -3.35 -8.68 25.24
N PRO A 118 -3.32 -9.61 26.20
CA PRO A 118 -2.12 -10.37 26.52
C PRO A 118 -1.93 -11.51 25.50
N ALA A 119 -0.76 -12.15 25.51
CA ALA A 119 -0.60 -13.44 24.82
C ALA A 119 -1.58 -14.48 25.42
N LEU A 120 -2.48 -15.01 24.58
CA LEU A 120 -3.54 -15.92 25.00
C LEU A 120 -3.05 -17.37 25.01
N GLY A 121 -3.37 -18.13 26.06
CA GLY A 121 -3.07 -19.57 26.15
C GLY A 121 -1.60 -19.95 26.45
N THR A 122 -0.65 -19.01 26.47
CA THR A 122 0.80 -19.33 26.58
C THR A 122 1.33 -19.44 28.00
N GLY A 123 0.65 -18.86 28.99
CA GLY A 123 1.07 -18.88 30.41
C GLY A 123 0.76 -20.23 31.06
N VAL A 124 -0.26 -20.26 31.92
CA VAL A 124 -0.70 -21.49 32.59
C VAL A 124 -1.11 -22.58 31.59
N GLY A 125 -1.66 -22.21 30.43
CA GLY A 125 -2.05 -23.14 29.37
C GLY A 125 -0.89 -23.73 28.56
N GLY A 126 0.34 -23.22 28.72
CA GLY A 126 1.54 -23.80 28.13
C GLY A 126 1.64 -23.81 26.59
N TYR A 127 0.77 -23.09 25.87
CA TYR A 127 0.82 -23.07 24.41
C TYR A 127 2.10 -22.40 23.89
N PRO A 128 2.71 -22.89 22.79
CA PRO A 128 3.92 -22.29 22.23
C PRO A 128 3.72 -20.81 21.87
N MET A 129 4.64 -19.97 22.33
CA MET A 129 4.52 -18.51 22.20
C MET A 129 4.57 -18.01 20.74
N GLU A 130 5.35 -18.65 19.87
CA GLU A 130 5.46 -18.24 18.46
C GLU A 130 4.19 -18.59 17.68
N ASP A 131 3.66 -19.79 17.89
CA ASP A 131 2.38 -20.23 17.31
C ASP A 131 1.21 -19.35 17.79
N CYS A 132 1.19 -19.00 19.08
CA CYS A 132 0.24 -18.04 19.63
C CYS A 132 0.33 -16.67 18.93
N ALA A 133 1.54 -16.14 18.74
CA ALA A 133 1.74 -14.88 18.04
C ALA A 133 1.20 -14.94 16.60
N GLN A 134 1.50 -16.01 15.86
CA GLN A 134 0.98 -16.24 14.51
C GLN A 134 -0.54 -16.26 14.47
N ILE A 135 -1.18 -17.01 15.37
CA ILE A 135 -2.63 -17.15 15.42
C ILE A 135 -3.29 -15.82 15.78
N MET A 136 -2.81 -15.15 16.84
CA MET A 136 -3.39 -13.90 17.29
C MET A 136 -3.26 -12.81 16.23
N ILE A 137 -2.07 -12.61 15.66
CA ILE A 137 -1.86 -11.57 14.64
C ILE A 137 -2.64 -11.89 13.37
N LYS A 138 -2.68 -13.16 12.92
CA LYS A 138 -3.52 -13.58 11.78
C LYS A 138 -4.99 -13.27 12.02
N GLN A 139 -5.49 -13.54 13.22
CA GLN A 139 -6.89 -13.30 13.55
C GLN A 139 -7.21 -11.80 13.67
N ILE A 140 -6.28 -11.01 14.22
CA ILE A 140 -6.37 -9.53 14.23
C ILE A 140 -6.43 -9.03 12.80
N LYS A 141 -5.50 -9.45 11.93
CA LYS A 141 -5.47 -9.07 10.51
C LYS A 141 -6.79 -9.39 9.82
N LYS A 142 -7.28 -10.62 9.99
CA LYS A 142 -8.56 -11.05 9.42
C LYS A 142 -9.72 -10.17 9.89
N TYR A 143 -9.82 -9.93 11.20
CA TYR A 143 -10.90 -9.10 11.74
C TYR A 143 -10.84 -7.68 11.17
N MET A 144 -9.66 -7.04 11.22
CA MET A 144 -9.49 -5.64 10.79
C MET A 144 -9.77 -5.44 9.29
N LEU A 145 -9.47 -6.44 8.45
CA LEU A 145 -9.66 -6.35 7.00
C LEU A 145 -11.06 -6.76 6.52
N GLU A 146 -11.75 -7.65 7.25
CA GLU A 146 -13.06 -8.20 6.81
C GLU A 146 -14.27 -7.53 7.48
N HIS A 147 -14.07 -6.74 8.55
CA HIS A 147 -15.16 -6.16 9.35
C HIS A 147 -15.02 -4.65 9.45
N ASN A 148 -16.14 -3.93 9.26
CA ASN A 148 -16.21 -2.52 9.60
C ASN A 148 -16.26 -2.39 11.13
N ASN A 149 -15.21 -1.80 11.73
CA ASN A 149 -15.00 -1.82 13.17
C ASN A 149 -14.60 -0.45 13.72
N SER A 150 -14.82 -0.22 15.01
CA SER A 150 -14.49 1.03 15.70
C SER A 150 -13.07 1.09 16.27
N LEU A 151 -12.32 -0.01 16.21
CA LEU A 151 -11.02 -0.14 16.87
C LEU A 151 -9.94 0.64 16.12
N ARG A 152 -9.31 1.59 16.83
CA ARG A 152 -8.21 2.43 16.34
C ARG A 152 -6.86 2.04 16.90
N GLU A 153 -6.80 1.43 18.09
CA GLU A 153 -5.56 0.88 18.66
C GLU A 153 -5.80 -0.51 19.28
N ILE A 154 -4.93 -1.46 18.95
CA ILE A 154 -4.82 -2.76 19.58
C ILE A 154 -3.44 -2.86 20.22
N ILE A 155 -3.41 -3.07 21.54
CA ILE A 155 -2.16 -3.17 22.29
C ILE A 155 -1.91 -4.64 22.65
N LEU A 156 -0.88 -5.26 22.06
CA LEU A 156 -0.42 -6.59 22.44
C LEU A 156 0.57 -6.48 23.58
N VAL A 157 0.14 -6.91 24.77
CA VAL A 157 0.87 -6.75 26.03
C VAL A 157 1.62 -8.01 26.38
N LEU A 158 2.94 -7.89 26.47
CA LEU A 158 3.85 -9.00 26.61
C LEU A 158 4.67 -8.78 27.88
N ASN A 159 4.73 -9.78 28.75
CA ASN A 159 5.30 -9.62 30.10
C ASN A 159 6.80 -9.91 30.17
N ASN A 160 7.43 -10.31 29.06
CA ASN A 160 8.86 -10.61 28.99
C ASN A 160 9.41 -10.38 27.56
N SER A 161 10.73 -10.21 27.46
CA SER A 161 11.41 -9.88 26.19
C SER A 161 11.34 -10.99 25.14
N ASN A 162 11.28 -12.26 25.54
CA ASN A 162 11.18 -13.39 24.60
C ASN A 162 9.82 -13.40 23.89
N ALA A 163 8.73 -13.20 24.63
CA ALA A 163 7.39 -13.02 24.06
C ALA A 163 7.36 -11.80 23.15
N PHE A 164 7.91 -10.67 23.61
CA PHE A 164 8.02 -9.44 22.81
C PHE A 164 8.70 -9.64 21.46
N TYR A 165 9.84 -10.34 21.44
CA TYR A 165 10.58 -10.61 20.22
C TYR A 165 9.80 -11.50 19.24
N LYS A 166 9.11 -12.54 19.74
CA LYS A 166 8.32 -13.46 18.89
C LYS A 166 7.15 -12.75 18.21
N PHE A 167 6.38 -11.94 18.96
CA PHE A 167 5.31 -11.13 18.39
C PHE A 167 5.85 -10.07 17.42
N LYS A 168 6.99 -9.44 17.76
CA LYS A 168 7.66 -8.49 16.87
C LYS A 168 8.02 -9.11 15.52
N LYS A 169 8.58 -10.32 15.53
CA LYS A 169 8.95 -11.04 14.31
C LYS A 169 7.72 -11.34 13.44
N VAL A 170 6.66 -11.90 14.02
CA VAL A 170 5.43 -12.24 13.28
C VAL A 170 4.75 -10.98 12.72
N LEU A 171 4.73 -9.89 13.48
CA LEU A 171 4.16 -8.63 13.01
C LEU A 171 4.94 -8.08 11.81
N TYR A 172 6.27 -8.12 11.88
CA TYR A 172 7.14 -7.75 10.76
C TYR A 172 6.91 -8.63 9.52
N ASP A 173 6.73 -9.95 9.68
CA ASP A 173 6.44 -10.85 8.56
C ASP A 173 5.10 -10.48 7.87
N VAL A 174 4.11 -10.01 8.63
CA VAL A 174 2.82 -9.53 8.09
C VAL A 174 2.97 -8.19 7.39
N GLU A 175 3.72 -7.24 7.94
CA GLU A 175 4.07 -5.98 7.26
C GLU A 175 4.75 -6.27 5.92
N ASP A 176 5.70 -7.21 5.92
CA ASP A 176 6.46 -7.57 4.73
C ASP A 176 5.56 -8.19 3.65
N GLU A 177 4.61 -9.05 4.04
CA GLU A 177 3.63 -9.61 3.12
C GLU A 177 2.73 -8.52 2.51
N ILE A 178 2.25 -7.57 3.32
CA ILE A 178 1.43 -6.44 2.85
C ILE A 178 2.23 -5.55 1.90
N ALA A 179 3.47 -5.21 2.26
CA ALA A 179 4.33 -4.39 1.43
C ALA A 179 4.68 -5.10 0.11
N ARG A 180 4.85 -6.43 0.14
CA ARG A 180 5.05 -7.23 -1.08
C ARG A 180 3.83 -7.21 -1.98
N ASP A 181 2.63 -7.41 -1.41
CA ASP A 181 1.38 -7.33 -2.18
C ASP A 181 1.17 -5.95 -2.80
N ARG A 182 1.56 -4.88 -2.08
CA ARG A 182 1.59 -3.50 -2.57
C ARG A 182 2.62 -3.27 -3.68
N ALA A 183 3.83 -3.82 -3.57
CA ALA A 183 4.82 -3.73 -4.64
C ALA A 183 4.34 -4.43 -5.92
N ARG A 184 3.75 -5.62 -5.79
CA ARG A 184 3.07 -6.33 -6.89
C ARG A 184 1.94 -5.48 -7.48
N GLY A 185 1.10 -4.92 -6.61
CA GLY A 185 -0.01 -4.06 -7.00
C GLY A 185 0.47 -2.84 -7.75
N CYS A 186 1.57 -2.22 -7.32
CA CYS A 186 2.16 -1.05 -7.98
C CYS A 186 2.57 -1.36 -9.42
N LEU A 187 3.41 -2.40 -9.62
CA LEU A 187 3.96 -2.68 -10.95
C LEU A 187 2.88 -3.21 -11.91
N VAL A 188 2.06 -4.15 -11.46
CA VAL A 188 0.96 -4.69 -12.28
C VAL A 188 -0.13 -3.64 -12.49
N GLY A 189 -0.45 -2.85 -11.47
CA GLY A 189 -1.45 -1.80 -11.54
C GLY A 189 -1.10 -0.73 -12.57
N GLY A 190 0.18 -0.38 -12.69
CA GLY A 190 0.67 0.49 -13.77
C GLY A 190 0.41 -0.08 -15.14
N ALA A 191 0.76 -1.35 -15.36
CA ALA A 191 0.49 -2.03 -16.64
C ALA A 191 -1.01 -2.20 -16.94
N VAL A 192 -1.84 -2.39 -15.91
CA VAL A 192 -3.30 -2.37 -16.08
C VAL A 192 -3.77 -1.00 -16.54
N GLY A 193 -3.28 0.08 -15.90
CA GLY A 193 -3.63 1.45 -16.24
C GLY A 193 -3.23 1.82 -17.66
N ASP A 194 -1.97 1.57 -18.02
CA ASP A 194 -1.41 1.72 -19.37
C ASP A 194 -2.32 1.04 -20.41
N ALA A 195 -2.51 -0.28 -20.31
CA ALA A 195 -3.31 -1.04 -21.28
C ALA A 195 -4.79 -0.61 -21.34
N LEU A 196 -5.33 -0.03 -20.26
CA LEU A 196 -6.69 0.48 -20.20
C LEU A 196 -6.81 1.86 -20.87
N GLY A 197 -5.81 2.73 -20.70
CA GLY A 197 -5.75 4.08 -21.28
C GLY A 197 -5.30 4.10 -22.75
N MET A 198 -4.51 3.10 -23.17
CA MET A 198 -3.96 2.93 -24.53
C MET A 198 -4.94 3.21 -25.69
N PRO A 199 -6.17 2.65 -25.73
CA PRO A 199 -7.06 2.86 -26.87
C PRO A 199 -7.59 4.30 -27.02
N ALA A 200 -7.44 5.12 -25.97
CA ALA A 200 -7.92 6.49 -25.91
C ALA A 200 -6.82 7.56 -26.03
N GLU A 201 -5.55 7.14 -26.21
CA GLU A 201 -4.43 8.07 -26.34
C GLU A 201 -4.70 9.09 -27.46
N ALA A 202 -4.37 10.35 -27.16
CA ALA A 202 -4.59 11.54 -27.99
C ALA A 202 -6.05 11.90 -28.31
N LEU A 203 -7.04 11.25 -27.68
CA LEU A 203 -8.46 11.60 -27.82
C LEU A 203 -8.91 12.59 -26.76
N THR A 204 -9.76 13.54 -27.14
CA THR A 204 -10.48 14.38 -26.16
C THR A 204 -11.53 13.55 -25.40
N PRO A 205 -11.97 13.97 -24.20
CA PRO A 205 -13.03 13.27 -23.46
C PRO A 205 -14.32 13.08 -24.27
N THR A 206 -14.68 14.05 -25.12
CA THR A 206 -15.83 13.95 -26.02
C THR A 206 -15.65 12.82 -27.04
N GLN A 207 -14.48 12.73 -27.67
CA GLN A 207 -14.18 11.67 -28.63
C GLN A 207 -14.14 10.28 -27.98
N ILE A 208 -13.60 10.17 -26.76
CA ILE A 208 -13.64 8.92 -25.99
C ILE A 208 -15.09 8.47 -25.81
N LYS A 209 -15.96 9.40 -25.40
CA LYS A 209 -17.39 9.12 -25.23
C LYS A 209 -18.08 8.72 -26.53
N GLU A 210 -17.73 9.35 -27.64
CA GLU A 210 -18.29 9.00 -28.97
C GLU A 210 -17.82 7.63 -29.47
N TYR A 211 -16.54 7.29 -29.28
CA TYR A 211 -15.95 6.06 -29.82
C TYR A 211 -16.17 4.84 -28.95
N TYR A 212 -16.20 5.03 -27.62
CA TYR A 212 -16.17 3.96 -26.63
C TYR A 212 -17.25 4.09 -25.56
N GLY A 213 -17.95 5.22 -25.47
CA GLY A 213 -18.91 5.50 -24.40
C GLY A 213 -18.19 5.80 -23.08
N ASN A 214 -17.84 4.76 -22.34
CA ASN A 214 -17.01 4.84 -21.15
C ASN A 214 -16.11 3.61 -21.11
N ILE A 215 -14.80 3.83 -21.02
CA ILE A 215 -13.84 2.73 -20.93
C ILE A 215 -13.84 2.20 -19.49
N ASP A 216 -14.45 1.03 -19.27
CA ASP A 216 -14.49 0.31 -17.98
C ASP A 216 -13.83 -1.09 -18.05
N GLY A 217 -13.20 -1.38 -19.19
CA GLY A 217 -12.58 -2.63 -19.56
C GLY A 217 -11.66 -2.41 -20.76
N TYR A 218 -10.80 -3.38 -21.07
CA TYR A 218 -9.94 -3.26 -22.24
C TYR A 218 -10.76 -3.29 -23.53
N VAL A 219 -10.51 -2.31 -24.39
CA VAL A 219 -11.12 -2.19 -25.71
C VAL A 219 -10.04 -2.07 -26.77
N ASN A 220 -10.35 -2.47 -28.00
CA ASN A 220 -9.40 -2.30 -29.10
C ASN A 220 -9.35 -0.81 -29.51
N PRO A 221 -8.16 -0.28 -29.83
CA PRO A 221 -8.04 1.05 -30.43
C PRO A 221 -8.78 1.10 -31.77
N LYS A 222 -9.40 2.23 -32.10
CA LYS A 222 -9.97 2.45 -33.43
C LYS A 222 -8.86 2.58 -34.49
N ASP A 223 -9.19 2.20 -35.72
CA ASP A 223 -8.30 2.36 -36.87
C ASP A 223 -7.88 3.84 -37.04
N GLY A 224 -6.61 4.06 -37.33
CA GLY A 224 -6.04 5.39 -37.54
C GLY A 224 -5.63 6.15 -36.27
N LEU A 225 -5.85 5.59 -35.07
CA LEU A 225 -5.34 6.16 -33.82
C LEU A 225 -3.87 5.77 -33.55
N ALA A 226 -3.22 6.48 -32.62
CA ALA A 226 -1.80 6.35 -32.28
C ALA A 226 -1.39 4.89 -32.02
N CYS A 227 -2.15 4.20 -31.17
CA CYS A 227 -1.90 2.81 -30.83
C CYS A 227 -2.73 1.78 -31.64
N SER A 228 -3.22 2.13 -32.84
CA SER A 228 -4.07 1.26 -33.70
C SER A 228 -3.49 -0.12 -34.06
N ARG A 229 -2.19 -0.35 -33.84
CA ARG A 229 -1.53 -1.65 -34.06
C ARG A 229 -1.66 -2.60 -32.86
N LEU A 230 -2.03 -2.09 -31.70
CA LEU A 230 -2.18 -2.85 -30.46
C LEU A 230 -3.60 -3.38 -30.31
N ARG A 231 -3.78 -4.33 -29.39
CA ARG A 231 -5.06 -4.96 -29.05
C ARG A 231 -5.42 -4.71 -27.60
N ALA A 232 -6.69 -4.88 -27.28
CA ALA A 232 -7.21 -4.83 -25.92
C ALA A 232 -6.35 -5.69 -24.97
N GLY A 233 -5.86 -5.08 -23.88
CA GLY A 233 -5.03 -5.73 -22.87
C GLY A 233 -3.53 -5.68 -23.14
N GLN A 234 -3.10 -5.15 -24.29
CA GLN A 234 -1.69 -4.84 -24.55
C GLN A 234 -1.30 -3.47 -24.00
N TYR A 235 -0.10 -3.38 -23.46
CA TYR A 235 0.47 -2.14 -22.92
C TYR A 235 1.35 -1.39 -23.96
N THR A 236 1.65 -0.12 -23.71
CA THR A 236 2.44 0.79 -24.57
C THR A 236 3.92 0.85 -24.13
N ASP A 237 4.65 1.88 -24.58
CA ASP A 237 6.02 2.15 -24.17
C ASP A 237 6.17 2.37 -22.66
N ASP A 238 5.12 2.83 -21.98
CA ASP A 238 5.15 3.10 -20.54
C ASP A 238 5.50 1.84 -19.75
N THR A 239 4.78 0.74 -20.00
CA THR A 239 5.10 -0.55 -19.38
C THR A 239 6.39 -1.14 -19.95
N GLN A 240 6.68 -1.00 -21.25
CA GLN A 240 7.94 -1.52 -21.82
C GLN A 240 9.19 -0.89 -21.18
N MET A 241 9.19 0.44 -21.01
CA MET A 241 10.27 1.15 -20.35
C MET A 241 10.32 0.84 -18.85
N THR A 242 9.17 0.67 -18.20
CA THR A 242 9.11 0.23 -16.80
C THR A 242 9.76 -1.15 -16.62
N ILE A 243 9.46 -2.09 -17.52
CA ILE A 243 10.09 -3.42 -17.56
C ILE A 243 11.59 -3.28 -17.77
N ALA A 244 12.06 -2.46 -18.71
CA ALA A 244 13.49 -2.25 -18.95
C ALA A 244 14.24 -1.74 -17.70
N VAL A 245 13.63 -0.82 -16.94
CA VAL A 245 14.17 -0.35 -15.66
C VAL A 245 14.17 -1.47 -14.61
N ALA A 246 13.07 -2.21 -14.50
CA ALA A 246 12.93 -3.32 -13.55
C ALA A 246 13.93 -4.45 -13.81
N GLU A 247 14.06 -4.89 -15.06
CA GLU A 247 15.03 -5.90 -15.49
C GLU A 247 16.45 -5.51 -15.11
N SER A 248 16.88 -4.29 -15.45
CA SER A 248 18.22 -3.80 -15.10
C SER A 248 18.47 -3.89 -13.59
N ILE A 249 17.51 -3.43 -12.78
CA ILE A 249 17.64 -3.44 -11.33
C ILE A 249 17.73 -4.87 -10.78
N VAL A 250 16.92 -5.80 -11.30
CA VAL A 250 16.91 -7.21 -10.91
C VAL A 250 18.20 -7.91 -11.33
N GLU A 251 18.64 -7.76 -12.58
CA GLU A 251 19.86 -8.37 -13.11
C GLU A 251 21.13 -7.87 -12.40
N ARG A 252 21.13 -6.60 -11.97
CA ARG A 252 22.25 -5.97 -11.26
C ARG A 252 22.12 -6.04 -9.74
N CYS A 253 21.04 -6.61 -9.20
CA CYS A 253 20.68 -6.59 -7.79
C CYS A 253 20.77 -5.20 -7.13
N SER A 254 20.68 -4.14 -7.93
CA SER A 254 20.90 -2.74 -7.55
C SER A 254 20.55 -1.81 -8.71
N PHE A 255 20.26 -0.54 -8.43
CA PHE A 255 20.08 0.44 -9.49
C PHE A 255 21.42 0.77 -10.17
N ASN A 256 21.47 0.66 -11.50
CA ASN A 256 22.64 0.98 -12.30
C ASN A 256 22.24 1.82 -13.53
N SER A 257 22.52 3.12 -13.50
CA SER A 257 22.08 4.05 -14.56
C SER A 257 22.59 3.71 -15.96
N ARG A 258 23.81 3.17 -16.06
CA ARG A 258 24.40 2.81 -17.36
C ARG A 258 23.69 1.59 -17.94
N ASP A 259 23.38 0.62 -17.09
CA ASP A 259 22.67 -0.59 -17.50
C ASP A 259 21.21 -0.28 -17.88
N VAL A 260 20.53 0.58 -17.12
CA VAL A 260 19.20 1.10 -17.49
C VAL A 260 19.25 1.82 -18.84
N ALA A 261 20.26 2.65 -19.07
CA ALA A 261 20.43 3.33 -20.35
C ALA A 261 20.64 2.34 -21.50
N ASN A 262 21.42 1.28 -21.30
CA ASN A 262 21.60 0.22 -22.30
C ASN A 262 20.28 -0.51 -22.58
N LYS A 263 19.51 -0.91 -21.55
CA LYS A 263 18.21 -1.55 -21.72
C LYS A 263 17.21 -0.66 -22.47
N LEU A 264 17.17 0.64 -22.17
CA LEU A 264 16.34 1.60 -22.90
C LEU A 264 16.81 1.78 -24.36
N MET A 265 18.12 1.74 -24.62
CA MET A 265 18.66 1.78 -25.98
C MET A 265 18.31 0.51 -26.77
N GLU A 266 18.45 -0.66 -26.16
CA GLU A 266 18.08 -1.95 -26.76
C GLU A 266 16.60 -1.97 -27.10
N TRP A 267 15.73 -1.61 -26.15
CA TRP A 267 14.29 -1.47 -26.38
C TRP A 267 14.01 -0.47 -27.50
N GLY A 268 14.50 0.76 -27.41
CA GLY A 268 14.19 1.82 -28.39
C GLY A 268 14.86 1.65 -29.76
N THR A 269 15.67 0.61 -29.94
CA THR A 269 16.20 0.20 -31.26
C THR A 269 15.63 -1.13 -31.76
N SER A 270 14.71 -1.73 -31.01
CA SER A 270 13.96 -2.92 -31.41
C SER A 270 12.84 -2.60 -32.41
N ASP A 271 12.20 -3.63 -32.93
CA ASP A 271 11.09 -3.50 -33.88
C ASP A 271 9.73 -3.18 -33.21
N ASP A 272 9.63 -3.20 -31.87
CA ASP A 272 8.37 -3.03 -31.12
C ASP A 272 8.47 -1.99 -29.99
N VAL A 273 8.53 -0.71 -30.36
CA VAL A 273 8.75 0.44 -29.44
C VAL A 273 7.44 1.14 -29.03
N ARG A 274 6.28 0.66 -29.52
CA ARG A 274 4.88 1.04 -29.17
C ARG A 274 4.65 2.47 -28.67
N CYS A 275 4.10 3.34 -29.51
CA CYS A 275 3.60 4.67 -29.10
C CYS A 275 4.65 5.62 -28.44
N ALA A 276 5.95 5.27 -28.49
CA ALA A 276 6.99 6.03 -27.81
C ALA A 276 7.09 7.53 -28.13
N GLY A 277 7.20 8.31 -27.06
CA GLY A 277 7.36 9.76 -27.11
C GLY A 277 8.68 10.22 -27.76
N ARG A 278 8.61 11.37 -28.47
CA ARG A 278 9.74 11.94 -29.23
C ARG A 278 10.99 12.19 -28.37
N ALA A 279 10.84 12.75 -27.16
CA ALA A 279 11.96 13.06 -26.29
C ALA A 279 12.73 11.81 -25.85
N THR A 280 12.00 10.74 -25.52
CA THR A 280 12.59 9.43 -25.22
C THR A 280 13.37 8.89 -26.41
N MET A 281 12.77 8.92 -27.60
CA MET A 281 13.41 8.39 -28.82
C MET A 281 14.62 9.21 -29.27
N GLU A 282 14.61 10.53 -29.07
CA GLU A 282 15.79 11.36 -29.31
C GLU A 282 16.94 11.00 -28.37
N ALA A 283 16.65 10.80 -27.08
CA ALA A 283 17.65 10.38 -26.11
C ALA A 283 18.19 8.96 -26.39
N VAL A 284 17.33 8.03 -26.80
CA VAL A 284 17.76 6.70 -27.31
C VAL A 284 18.69 6.86 -28.51
N GLY A 285 18.36 7.77 -29.43
CA GLY A 285 19.22 8.10 -30.57
C GLY A 285 20.60 8.63 -30.15
N ASN A 286 20.67 9.40 -29.06
CA ASN A 286 21.92 9.88 -28.48
C ASN A 286 22.74 8.72 -27.86
N LEU A 287 22.09 7.82 -27.11
CA LEU A 287 22.73 6.62 -26.57
C LEU A 287 23.32 5.75 -27.68
N LYS A 288 22.56 5.51 -28.76
CA LYS A 288 23.00 4.75 -29.93
C LYS A 288 24.24 5.35 -30.62
N LYS A 289 24.41 6.67 -30.54
CA LYS A 289 25.61 7.38 -31.06
C LYS A 289 26.81 7.29 -30.10
N GLY A 290 26.68 6.60 -28.97
CA GLY A 290 27.73 6.48 -27.96
C GLY A 290 27.82 7.67 -26.99
N ILE A 291 26.78 8.52 -26.93
CA ILE A 291 26.74 9.61 -25.93
C ILE A 291 26.45 8.97 -24.57
N GLU A 292 27.34 9.20 -23.60
CA GLU A 292 27.15 8.71 -22.21
C GLU A 292 25.79 9.10 -21.63
N TRP A 293 25.20 8.21 -20.84
CA TRP A 293 23.86 8.34 -20.25
C TRP A 293 23.64 9.64 -19.45
N THR A 294 24.71 10.24 -18.91
CA THR A 294 24.65 11.52 -18.19
C THR A 294 24.38 12.72 -19.10
N ARG A 295 24.51 12.55 -20.41
CA ARG A 295 24.36 13.59 -21.44
C ARG A 295 23.45 13.18 -22.60
N SER A 296 22.87 11.99 -22.56
CA SER A 296 21.99 11.50 -23.63
C SER A 296 20.61 12.14 -23.60
N GLY A 297 20.13 12.54 -22.42
CA GLY A 297 18.80 13.11 -22.25
C GLY A 297 18.65 14.49 -22.87
N VAL A 298 17.41 14.80 -23.26
CA VAL A 298 17.03 16.08 -23.86
C VAL A 298 16.32 16.95 -22.83
N SER A 299 16.37 18.27 -23.00
CA SER A 299 15.69 19.23 -22.13
C SER A 299 14.19 19.24 -22.40
N SER A 300 13.51 18.17 -22.00
CA SER A 300 12.07 17.96 -22.14
C SER A 300 11.44 17.82 -20.76
N ALA A 301 10.27 18.43 -20.59
CA ALA A 301 9.41 18.26 -19.43
C ALA A 301 8.22 17.32 -19.73
N GLY A 302 8.39 16.41 -20.69
CA GLY A 302 7.50 15.27 -20.91
C GLY A 302 7.56 14.26 -19.77
N ASN A 303 6.54 13.42 -19.69
CA ASN A 303 6.32 12.46 -18.60
C ASN A 303 6.97 11.07 -18.79
N GLY A 304 7.56 10.77 -19.95
CA GLY A 304 8.10 9.43 -20.26
C GLY A 304 9.20 8.93 -19.30
N CYS A 305 9.85 9.81 -18.54
CA CYS A 305 10.74 9.41 -17.44
C CYS A 305 10.02 9.09 -16.12
N VAL A 306 8.84 9.69 -15.90
CA VAL A 306 8.04 9.59 -14.68
C VAL A 306 7.25 8.29 -14.66
N VAL A 307 6.57 7.97 -15.76
CA VAL A 307 5.76 6.74 -15.93
C VAL A 307 6.56 5.46 -15.60
N ARG A 308 7.86 5.43 -15.91
CA ARG A 308 8.74 4.28 -15.69
C ARG A 308 9.48 4.24 -14.35
N ILE A 309 9.15 5.13 -13.41
CA ILE A 309 9.93 5.31 -12.17
C ILE A 309 9.54 4.34 -11.05
N SER A 310 8.42 3.62 -11.20
CA SER A 310 7.87 2.75 -10.15
C SER A 310 8.86 1.71 -9.58
N PRO A 311 9.78 1.09 -10.35
CA PRO A 311 10.77 0.18 -9.77
C PRO A 311 11.69 0.85 -8.74
N ILE A 312 12.03 2.13 -8.93
CA ILE A 312 12.87 2.90 -7.99
C ILE A 312 12.14 3.12 -6.66
N GLY A 313 10.83 3.41 -6.71
CA GLY A 313 10.01 3.53 -5.51
C GLY A 313 9.89 2.21 -4.76
N ILE A 314 9.73 1.10 -5.48
CA ILE A 314 9.63 -0.25 -4.89
C ILE A 314 10.91 -0.65 -4.16
N ILE A 315 12.10 -0.45 -4.74
CA ILE A 315 13.34 -0.93 -4.11
C ILE A 315 13.84 -0.07 -2.95
N ASN A 316 13.30 1.13 -2.73
CA ASN A 316 13.75 2.02 -1.67
C ASN A 316 12.70 2.11 -0.55
N MET A 317 13.00 1.60 0.65
CA MET A 317 12.09 1.62 1.80
C MET A 317 11.94 3.01 2.43
N GLY A 318 12.95 3.87 2.25
CA GLY A 318 12.95 5.25 2.75
C GLY A 318 12.48 6.24 1.68
N TYR A 319 11.21 6.64 1.73
CA TYR A 319 10.59 7.56 0.75
C TYR A 319 11.28 8.93 0.63
N GLY A 320 11.91 9.41 1.72
CA GLY A 320 12.70 10.64 1.73
C GLY A 320 14.22 10.42 1.78
N SER A 321 14.69 9.23 1.43
CA SER A 321 16.12 8.94 1.46
C SER A 321 16.86 9.64 0.31
N THR A 322 18.06 10.14 0.59
CA THR A 322 18.98 10.67 -0.44
C THR A 322 19.25 9.66 -1.54
N LYS A 323 19.21 8.37 -1.22
CA LYS A 323 19.40 7.29 -2.19
C LYS A 323 18.28 7.25 -3.22
N LEU A 324 17.02 7.24 -2.79
CA LEU A 324 15.86 7.30 -3.68
C LEU A 324 15.94 8.53 -4.59
N HIS A 325 16.24 9.70 -4.03
CA HIS A 325 16.35 10.96 -4.79
C HIS A 325 17.41 10.86 -5.89
N ASN A 326 18.60 10.33 -5.57
CA ASN A 326 19.68 10.17 -6.53
C ASN A 326 19.35 9.16 -7.63
N GLU A 327 18.73 8.02 -7.28
CA GLU A 327 18.36 6.98 -8.25
C GLU A 327 17.23 7.45 -9.17
N ALA A 328 16.21 8.11 -8.63
CA ALA A 328 15.11 8.66 -9.42
C ALA A 328 15.61 9.75 -10.39
N ARG A 329 16.46 10.67 -9.91
CA ARG A 329 17.12 11.66 -10.77
C ARG A 329 17.96 11.00 -11.86
N ALA A 330 18.78 10.03 -11.50
CA ALA A 330 19.66 9.36 -12.45
C ALA A 330 18.87 8.62 -13.53
N CYS A 331 17.77 7.93 -13.18
CA CYS A 331 16.88 7.28 -14.13
C CYS A 331 16.19 8.28 -15.08
N CYS A 332 15.81 9.44 -14.55
CA CYS A 332 15.17 10.52 -15.31
C CYS A 332 16.11 11.10 -16.38
N ILE A 333 17.31 11.54 -15.98
CA ILE A 333 18.23 12.30 -16.85
C ILE A 333 18.80 11.51 -18.02
N ILE A 334 18.67 10.18 -18.01
CA ILE A 334 18.98 9.33 -19.18
C ILE A 334 18.21 9.83 -20.41
N THR A 335 16.98 10.33 -20.22
CA THR A 335 16.12 10.81 -21.32
C THR A 335 15.61 12.24 -21.16
N HIS A 336 15.34 12.69 -19.94
CA HIS A 336 14.69 13.96 -19.65
C HIS A 336 15.54 14.74 -18.64
N THR A 337 16.15 15.84 -19.08
CA THR A 337 17.07 16.64 -18.24
C THR A 337 16.41 17.88 -17.65
N HIS A 338 15.16 18.18 -18.00
CA HIS A 338 14.43 19.32 -17.45
C HIS A 338 14.16 19.13 -15.95
N GLN A 339 14.36 20.20 -15.16
CA GLN A 339 14.28 20.14 -13.70
C GLN A 339 12.90 19.72 -13.18
N ILE A 340 11.82 20.13 -13.86
CA ILE A 340 10.45 19.72 -13.51
C ILE A 340 10.27 18.20 -13.67
N ALA A 341 10.79 17.59 -14.73
CA ALA A 341 10.71 16.15 -14.95
C ALA A 341 11.49 15.35 -13.89
N VAL A 342 12.66 15.88 -13.49
CA VAL A 342 13.45 15.32 -12.37
C VAL A 342 12.66 15.40 -11.06
N ALA A 343 12.09 16.55 -10.74
CA ALA A 343 11.28 16.74 -9.53
C ALA A 343 10.06 15.80 -9.53
N ALA A 344 9.35 15.69 -10.65
CA ALA A 344 8.21 14.78 -10.79
C ALA A 344 8.59 13.31 -10.61
N SER A 345 9.73 12.87 -11.15
CA SER A 345 10.24 11.51 -10.97
C SER A 345 10.56 11.22 -9.50
N ILE A 346 11.15 12.18 -8.79
CA ILE A 346 11.40 12.06 -7.34
C ILE A 346 10.07 12.00 -6.58
N ALA A 347 9.14 12.91 -6.84
CA ALA A 347 7.83 12.95 -6.18
C ALA A 347 7.07 11.62 -6.33
N LEU A 348 7.00 11.08 -7.55
CA LEU A 348 6.31 9.82 -7.80
C LEU A 348 7.03 8.62 -7.15
N ALA A 349 8.37 8.53 -7.28
CA ALA A 349 9.14 7.45 -6.63
C ALA A 349 8.99 7.48 -5.09
N SER A 350 9.04 8.68 -4.49
CA SER A 350 8.81 8.88 -3.06
C SER A 350 7.38 8.51 -2.66
N GLY A 351 6.37 8.93 -3.45
CA GLY A 351 4.98 8.56 -3.23
C GLY A 351 4.76 7.05 -3.26
N ILE A 352 5.33 6.36 -4.25
CA ILE A 352 5.26 4.89 -4.36
C ILE A 352 5.93 4.21 -3.16
N SER A 353 7.16 4.63 -2.81
CA SER A 353 7.88 4.10 -1.64
C SER A 353 7.04 4.28 -0.36
N TYR A 354 6.46 5.45 -0.16
CA TYR A 354 5.58 5.72 0.97
C TYR A 354 4.36 4.79 0.97
N LEU A 355 3.66 4.63 -0.16
CA LEU A 355 2.45 3.79 -0.21
C LEU A 355 2.78 2.31 0.03
N VAL A 356 3.87 1.80 -0.56
CA VAL A 356 4.31 0.41 -0.37
C VAL A 356 4.62 0.12 1.10
N TYR A 357 5.44 0.95 1.75
CA TYR A 357 6.02 0.66 3.07
C TYR A 357 5.32 1.33 4.25
N LYS A 358 4.53 2.37 3.99
CA LYS A 358 3.86 3.22 4.99
C LYS A 358 2.41 3.56 4.64
N GLY A 359 1.86 3.02 3.54
CA GLY A 359 0.57 3.42 2.99
C GLY A 359 -0.62 3.28 3.93
N HIS A 360 -0.55 2.46 4.97
CA HIS A 360 -1.58 2.42 6.03
C HIS A 360 -1.78 3.79 6.74
N HIS A 361 -0.80 4.70 6.63
CA HIS A 361 -0.86 6.05 7.17
C HIS A 361 -1.48 7.09 6.21
N LEU A 362 -2.16 6.68 5.13
CA LEU A 362 -2.87 7.63 4.26
C LEU A 362 -4.09 8.22 5.00
N LEU A 363 -3.84 9.21 5.86
CA LEU A 363 -4.85 9.87 6.70
C LEU A 363 -5.82 10.72 5.88
N SER A 364 -5.34 11.34 4.80
CA SER A 364 -6.11 12.19 3.90
C SER A 364 -5.34 12.42 2.60
N GLY A 365 -6.02 12.97 1.58
CA GLY A 365 -5.35 13.44 0.37
C GLY A 365 -4.30 14.52 0.65
N GLN A 366 -4.57 15.44 1.58
CA GLN A 366 -3.61 16.47 2.00
C GLN A 366 -2.32 15.86 2.56
N HIS A 367 -2.44 14.84 3.42
CA HIS A 367 -1.27 14.20 4.03
C HIS A 367 -0.32 13.61 2.97
N PHE A 368 -0.86 12.95 1.94
CA PHE A 368 -0.05 12.41 0.85
C PHE A 368 0.63 13.51 0.03
N ILE A 369 -0.10 14.58 -0.28
CA ILE A 369 0.45 15.73 -1.00
C ILE A 369 1.59 16.38 -0.21
N ASP A 370 1.44 16.53 1.11
CA ASP A 370 2.50 17.10 1.95
C ASP A 370 3.77 16.24 1.92
N ILE A 371 3.62 14.90 2.02
CA ILE A 371 4.74 13.95 1.97
C ILE A 371 5.54 14.11 0.67
N ILE A 372 4.88 14.13 -0.49
CA ILE A 372 5.58 14.22 -1.78
C ILE A 372 6.12 15.63 -2.03
N CYS A 373 5.43 16.68 -1.58
CA CYS A 373 5.87 18.07 -1.73
C CYS A 373 7.12 18.36 -0.89
N GLU A 374 7.22 17.80 0.32
CA GLU A 374 8.42 17.92 1.15
C GLU A 374 9.68 17.45 0.42
N GLN A 375 9.56 16.45 -0.47
CA GLN A 375 10.69 15.88 -1.21
C GLN A 375 11.20 16.78 -2.33
N ILE A 376 10.36 17.68 -2.85
CA ILE A 376 10.64 18.42 -4.09
C ILE A 376 10.56 19.93 -3.95
N GLN A 377 10.10 20.46 -2.82
CA GLN A 377 9.88 21.91 -2.64
C GLN A 377 11.15 22.75 -2.84
N GLU A 378 12.32 22.20 -2.51
CA GLU A 378 13.61 22.85 -2.75
C GLU A 378 14.12 22.68 -4.20
N ILE A 379 13.52 21.76 -4.95
CA ILE A 379 13.90 21.42 -6.34
C ILE A 379 13.00 22.15 -7.34
N CYS A 380 11.69 22.18 -7.12
CA CYS A 380 10.74 22.74 -8.08
C CYS A 380 9.49 23.30 -7.37
N THR A 381 9.46 24.62 -7.18
CA THR A 381 8.33 25.32 -6.56
C THR A 381 7.08 25.28 -7.44
N GLU A 382 7.23 25.28 -8.76
CA GLU A 382 6.14 25.21 -9.72
C GLU A 382 5.32 23.92 -9.58
N LEU A 383 5.98 22.75 -9.68
CA LEU A 383 5.31 21.45 -9.47
C LEU A 383 4.73 21.36 -8.05
N THR A 384 5.46 21.83 -7.04
CA THR A 384 4.97 21.85 -5.65
C THR A 384 3.66 22.65 -5.52
N SER A 385 3.56 23.79 -6.19
CA SER A 385 2.34 24.62 -6.20
C SER A 385 1.17 23.89 -6.86
N VAL A 386 1.41 23.24 -8.01
CA VAL A 386 0.37 22.46 -8.71
C VAL A 386 -0.11 21.29 -7.85
N LEU A 387 0.79 20.51 -7.24
CA LEU A 387 0.41 19.39 -6.36
C LEU A 387 -0.41 19.85 -5.14
N LYS A 388 -0.04 20.99 -4.54
CA LYS A 388 -0.79 21.59 -3.42
C LYS A 388 -2.19 22.09 -3.81
N SER A 389 -2.49 22.22 -5.11
CA SER A 389 -3.83 22.57 -5.57
C SER A 389 -4.79 21.38 -5.66
N ILE A 390 -4.29 20.14 -5.54
CA ILE A 390 -5.10 18.92 -5.69
C ILE A 390 -6.14 18.75 -4.56
N PRO A 391 -5.81 18.88 -3.26
CA PRO A 391 -6.77 18.55 -2.20
C PRO A 391 -8.11 19.30 -2.28
N PRO A 392 -8.15 20.62 -2.58
CA PRO A 392 -9.41 21.34 -2.81
C PRO A 392 -10.23 20.86 -4.02
N LEU A 393 -9.60 20.18 -4.98
CA LEU A 393 -10.29 19.65 -6.17
C LEU A 393 -10.96 18.31 -5.90
N LEU A 394 -10.62 17.61 -4.81
CA LEU A 394 -11.17 16.28 -4.49
C LEU A 394 -12.68 16.27 -4.26
N ASP A 395 -13.29 17.42 -3.95
CA ASP A 395 -14.75 17.56 -3.83
C ASP A 395 -15.46 17.80 -5.18
N ARG A 396 -14.71 18.10 -6.24
CA ARG A 396 -15.25 18.39 -7.58
C ARG A 396 -15.42 17.13 -8.42
N GLU A 397 -16.20 17.23 -9.48
CA GLU A 397 -16.29 16.18 -10.49
C GLU A 397 -14.96 16.06 -11.26
N PRO A 398 -14.52 14.85 -11.67
CA PRO A 398 -13.23 14.67 -12.34
C PRO A 398 -13.01 15.59 -13.54
N LYS A 399 -14.05 15.81 -14.35
CA LYS A 399 -13.98 16.71 -15.50
C LYS A 399 -13.57 18.13 -15.10
N GLU A 400 -14.14 18.68 -14.02
CA GLU A 400 -13.85 20.03 -13.54
C GLU A 400 -12.42 20.12 -12.97
N ALA A 401 -11.93 19.05 -12.33
CA ALA A 401 -10.56 18.98 -11.86
C ALA A 401 -9.57 18.92 -13.04
N PHE A 402 -9.87 18.16 -14.08
CA PHE A 402 -9.02 18.06 -15.28
C PHE A 402 -8.97 19.35 -16.09
N GLU A 403 -10.02 20.17 -16.08
CA GLU A 403 -9.98 21.52 -16.67
C GLU A 403 -8.97 22.44 -15.96
N VAL A 404 -8.68 22.20 -14.68
CA VAL A 404 -7.68 22.96 -13.90
C VAL A 404 -6.28 22.35 -14.02
N LEU A 405 -6.17 21.02 -13.92
CA LEU A 405 -4.90 20.31 -13.85
C LEU A 405 -4.28 20.07 -15.24
N GLY A 406 -5.10 19.96 -16.29
CA GLY A 406 -4.68 19.41 -17.57
C GLY A 406 -4.53 17.88 -17.54
N THR A 407 -4.42 17.27 -18.72
CA THR A 407 -4.30 15.81 -18.88
C THR A 407 -3.37 15.41 -20.02
N GLY A 408 -2.56 16.33 -20.53
CA GLY A 408 -1.59 16.05 -21.59
C GLY A 408 -0.30 15.41 -21.06
N GLY A 409 0.62 15.11 -21.99
CA GLY A 409 1.93 14.51 -21.68
C GLY A 409 2.97 15.46 -21.07
N TYR A 410 2.58 16.71 -20.79
CA TYR A 410 3.40 17.63 -19.99
C TYR A 410 3.32 17.23 -18.52
N VAL A 411 4.46 17.11 -17.85
CA VAL A 411 4.51 16.51 -16.51
C VAL A 411 3.75 17.30 -15.43
N LEU A 412 3.54 18.61 -15.61
CA LEU A 412 2.69 19.41 -14.71
C LEU A 412 1.20 19.13 -14.90
N GLU A 413 0.82 18.43 -15.95
CA GLU A 413 -0.55 17.99 -16.20
C GLU A 413 -0.72 16.52 -15.81
N THR A 414 0.09 15.62 -16.39
CA THR A 414 -0.10 14.17 -16.23
C THR A 414 0.00 13.71 -14.78
N LEU A 415 1.07 14.12 -14.07
CA LEU A 415 1.33 13.63 -12.72
C LEU A 415 0.26 14.14 -11.72
N PRO A 416 -0.07 15.45 -11.68
CA PRO A 416 -1.14 15.94 -10.82
C PRO A 416 -2.51 15.32 -11.12
N ALA A 417 -2.87 15.13 -12.39
CA ALA A 417 -4.14 14.52 -12.76
C ALA A 417 -4.22 13.03 -12.36
N ALA A 418 -3.12 12.28 -12.51
CA ALA A 418 -3.04 10.89 -12.05
C ALA A 418 -3.13 10.77 -10.52
N ILE A 419 -2.45 11.66 -9.78
CA ILE A 419 -2.56 11.74 -8.32
C ILE A 419 -3.99 12.10 -7.90
N PHE A 420 -4.65 13.04 -8.59
CA PHE A 420 -6.05 13.37 -8.35
C PHE A 420 -6.94 12.14 -8.50
N CYS A 421 -6.80 11.36 -9.58
CA CYS A 421 -7.60 10.15 -9.79
C CYS A 421 -7.46 9.16 -8.63
N PHE A 422 -6.22 8.94 -8.18
CA PHE A 422 -5.95 8.09 -7.02
C PHE A 422 -6.58 8.66 -5.74
N LEU A 423 -6.34 9.92 -5.41
CA LEU A 423 -6.85 10.53 -4.18
C LEU A 423 -8.36 10.73 -4.15
N LYS A 424 -9.02 10.80 -5.32
CA LYS A 424 -10.49 10.83 -5.44
C LYS A 424 -11.10 9.47 -5.10
N TYR A 425 -10.41 8.37 -5.41
CA TYR A 425 -10.89 6.99 -5.22
C TYR A 425 -9.83 6.07 -4.57
N PRO A 426 -9.26 6.44 -3.40
CA PRO A 426 -8.03 5.81 -2.91
C PRO A 426 -8.17 4.31 -2.63
N ARG A 427 -9.36 3.87 -2.20
CA ARG A 427 -9.67 2.46 -1.89
C ARG A 427 -10.36 1.69 -3.02
N ASP A 428 -10.49 2.30 -4.20
CA ASP A 428 -11.19 1.72 -5.34
C ASP A 428 -10.26 1.77 -6.57
N PHE A 429 -9.50 0.68 -6.74
CA PHE A 429 -8.53 0.55 -7.82
C PHE A 429 -9.19 0.75 -9.19
N GLU A 430 -10.34 0.12 -9.41
CA GLU A 430 -11.07 0.20 -10.68
C GLU A 430 -11.48 1.62 -11.00
N LYS A 431 -12.17 2.31 -10.07
CA LYS A 431 -12.56 3.70 -10.30
C LYS A 431 -11.36 4.61 -10.53
N THR A 432 -10.24 4.36 -9.85
CA THR A 432 -9.02 5.14 -10.05
C THR A 432 -8.54 5.06 -11.51
N VAL A 433 -8.31 3.84 -12.02
CA VAL A 433 -7.76 3.66 -13.37
C VAL A 433 -8.78 3.97 -14.47
N VAL A 434 -10.08 3.73 -14.23
CA VAL A 434 -11.16 4.10 -15.16
C VAL A 434 -11.32 5.61 -15.27
N CYS A 435 -11.25 6.33 -14.14
CA CYS A 435 -11.26 7.80 -14.15
C CYS A 435 -10.12 8.35 -15.01
N ALA A 436 -8.92 7.80 -14.83
CA ALA A 436 -7.74 8.18 -15.57
C ALA A 436 -7.81 7.85 -17.08
N ALA A 437 -8.25 6.63 -17.43
CA ALA A 437 -8.37 6.19 -18.83
C ALA A 437 -9.42 6.97 -19.64
N ASN A 438 -10.35 7.66 -18.97
CA ASN A 438 -11.37 8.50 -19.61
C ASN A 438 -11.06 10.02 -19.46
N ALA A 439 -9.89 10.40 -18.92
CA ALA A 439 -9.52 11.79 -18.70
C ALA A 439 -9.25 12.57 -20.01
N GLY A 440 -8.93 11.86 -21.09
CA GLY A 440 -8.57 12.43 -22.38
C GLY A 440 -7.13 12.92 -22.48
N ASN A 441 -6.68 13.15 -23.70
CA ASN A 441 -5.30 13.45 -24.10
C ASN A 441 -4.36 12.28 -23.81
N ASP A 442 -3.60 12.31 -22.73
CA ASP A 442 -2.51 11.37 -22.47
C ASP A 442 -2.94 10.23 -21.54
N THR A 443 -3.95 9.47 -22.00
CA THR A 443 -4.74 8.58 -21.14
C THR A 443 -4.00 7.34 -20.65
N ASP A 444 -3.08 6.79 -21.45
CA ASP A 444 -2.25 5.64 -21.07
C ASP A 444 -1.27 6.00 -19.95
N SER A 445 -0.47 7.06 -20.12
CA SER A 445 0.47 7.52 -19.08
C SER A 445 -0.21 7.97 -17.80
N LEU A 446 -1.32 8.70 -17.92
CA LEU A 446 -2.10 9.14 -16.76
C LEU A 446 -2.67 7.93 -16.01
N ALA A 447 -3.24 6.96 -16.72
CA ALA A 447 -3.77 5.74 -16.12
C ALA A 447 -2.67 4.83 -15.56
N ALA A 448 -1.50 4.77 -16.19
CA ALA A 448 -0.34 4.02 -15.70
C ALA A 448 0.13 4.56 -14.34
N ILE A 449 0.32 5.87 -14.22
CA ILE A 449 0.73 6.51 -12.95
C ILE A 449 -0.35 6.32 -11.89
N ALA A 450 -1.63 6.52 -12.24
CA ALA A 450 -2.75 6.33 -11.32
C ALA A 450 -2.83 4.87 -10.84
N GLY A 451 -2.59 3.92 -11.75
CA GLY A 451 -2.52 2.48 -11.48
C GLY A 451 -1.34 2.10 -10.60
N ASN A 452 -0.16 2.72 -10.79
CA ASN A 452 0.99 2.53 -9.89
C ASN A 452 0.66 2.97 -8.46
N LEU A 453 0.06 4.15 -8.29
CA LEU A 453 -0.29 4.70 -6.98
C LEU A 453 -1.40 3.87 -6.30
N SER A 454 -2.48 3.61 -7.02
CA SER A 454 -3.62 2.85 -6.48
C SER A 454 -3.23 1.42 -6.17
N GLY A 455 -2.42 0.78 -7.01
CA GLY A 455 -1.87 -0.54 -6.77
C GLY A 455 -0.88 -0.58 -5.59
N ALA A 456 -0.02 0.44 -5.45
CA ALA A 456 0.87 0.57 -4.30
C ALA A 456 0.14 0.75 -2.97
N TYR A 457 -1.09 1.30 -3.00
CA TYR A 457 -1.90 1.48 -1.80
C TYR A 457 -2.76 0.25 -1.49
N ASN A 458 -3.53 -0.21 -2.48
CA ASN A 458 -4.52 -1.27 -2.34
C ASN A 458 -3.93 -2.68 -2.39
N GLY A 459 -2.77 -2.86 -3.04
CA GLY A 459 -2.18 -4.18 -3.24
C GLY A 459 -2.74 -4.96 -4.42
N TYR A 460 -1.97 -5.94 -4.90
CA TYR A 460 -2.31 -6.78 -6.04
C TYR A 460 -3.61 -7.57 -5.82
N GLY A 461 -3.85 -8.04 -4.59
CA GLY A 461 -5.05 -8.80 -4.26
C GLY A 461 -6.37 -8.03 -4.46
N ASN A 462 -6.31 -6.70 -4.54
CA ASN A 462 -7.48 -5.84 -4.75
C ASN A 462 -7.64 -5.35 -6.21
N ILE A 463 -6.76 -5.77 -7.13
CA ILE A 463 -6.94 -5.48 -8.56
C ILE A 463 -8.05 -6.40 -9.10
N PRO A 464 -9.11 -5.86 -9.74
CA PRO A 464 -10.19 -6.69 -10.29
C PRO A 464 -9.70 -7.76 -11.27
N ASN A 465 -10.16 -8.99 -11.04
CA ASN A 465 -9.79 -10.15 -11.87
C ASN A 465 -10.06 -9.96 -13.38
N LYS A 466 -11.01 -9.10 -13.77
CA LYS A 466 -11.28 -8.79 -15.17
C LYS A 466 -10.08 -8.15 -15.87
N PHE A 467 -9.33 -7.29 -15.18
CA PHE A 467 -8.12 -6.67 -15.72
C PHE A 467 -6.95 -7.66 -15.71
N LEU A 468 -6.82 -8.46 -14.65
CA LEU A 468 -5.75 -9.44 -14.55
C LEU A 468 -5.83 -10.56 -15.60
N LYS A 469 -7.01 -10.96 -16.07
CA LYS A 469 -7.12 -12.12 -16.97
C LYS A 469 -6.55 -11.89 -18.37
N THR A 470 -6.62 -10.66 -18.85
CA THR A 470 -6.33 -10.32 -20.25
C THR A 470 -5.12 -9.41 -20.43
N LEU A 471 -4.51 -8.96 -19.33
CA LEU A 471 -3.30 -8.14 -19.37
C LEU A 471 -2.12 -8.93 -19.97
N GLU A 472 -1.50 -8.36 -21.00
CA GLU A 472 -0.27 -8.85 -21.61
C GLU A 472 0.85 -8.97 -20.57
N GLY A 473 1.62 -10.05 -20.61
CA GLY A 473 2.82 -10.19 -19.78
C GLY A 473 2.58 -10.22 -18.26
N ARG A 474 1.34 -10.29 -17.77
CA ARG A 474 1.01 -10.19 -16.32
C ARG A 474 1.92 -11.02 -15.42
N ASN A 475 2.09 -12.31 -15.73
CA ASN A 475 2.86 -13.21 -14.86
C ASN A 475 4.34 -12.78 -14.79
N TYR A 476 4.89 -12.27 -15.89
CA TYR A 476 6.25 -11.77 -15.95
C TYR A 476 6.41 -10.46 -15.16
N ILE A 477 5.45 -9.53 -15.30
CA ILE A 477 5.43 -8.28 -14.52
C ILE A 477 5.30 -8.59 -13.02
N LEU A 478 4.46 -9.57 -12.66
CA LEU A 478 4.31 -10.01 -11.27
C LEU A 478 5.62 -10.57 -10.70
N GLU A 479 6.32 -11.40 -11.47
CA GLU A 479 7.64 -11.95 -11.11
C GLU A 479 8.69 -10.84 -10.95
N LEU A 480 8.73 -9.87 -11.86
CA LEU A 480 9.60 -8.69 -11.72
C LEU A 480 9.31 -7.92 -10.43
N ALA A 481 8.04 -7.74 -10.08
CA ALA A 481 7.67 -7.06 -8.84
C ALA A 481 8.17 -7.82 -7.59
N ASP A 482 8.07 -9.15 -7.57
CA ASP A 482 8.61 -9.98 -6.49
C ASP A 482 10.14 -9.90 -6.39
N ASN A 483 10.82 -9.91 -7.53
CA ASN A 483 12.27 -9.81 -7.59
C ASN A 483 12.75 -8.42 -7.13
N LEU A 484 12.09 -7.35 -7.58
CA LEU A 484 12.34 -5.98 -7.11
C LEU A 484 12.13 -5.85 -5.60
N PHE A 485 11.01 -6.38 -5.08
CA PHE A 485 10.73 -6.33 -3.66
C PHE A 485 11.79 -7.09 -2.85
N SER A 486 12.30 -8.21 -3.36
CA SER A 486 13.31 -9.02 -2.68
C SER A 486 14.66 -8.31 -2.52
N ILE A 487 14.97 -7.32 -3.36
CA ILE A 487 16.21 -6.51 -3.30
C ILE A 487 15.99 -5.10 -2.70
N ARG A 488 14.83 -4.88 -2.07
CA ARG A 488 14.51 -3.63 -1.37
C ARG A 488 15.52 -3.33 -0.27
N ARG A 489 15.71 -2.04 0.00
CA ARG A 489 16.72 -1.53 0.94
C ARG A 489 16.34 -0.24 1.61
#